data_AF-K5X6T8-F1
#
_entry.id   AF-K5X6T8-F1
#
_cell.length_a   1.000
_cell.length_b   1.000
_cell.length_c   1.000
_cell.angle_alpha   90.00
_cell.angle_beta   90.00
_cell.angle_gamma   90.00
#
_symmetry.space_group_name_H-M   'P 1'
#
loop_
_entity.id
_entity.type
_entity.pdbx_description
1 polymer ?
#
loop_
_entity_poly.entity_id
_entity_poly.type
_entity_poly.pdbx_seq_one_letter_code
_entity_poly.pdbx_strand_id
1 'polypeptide(L)'
;MSASMDKTVRLWDLRSPSCRGVLALPAPPIIAYDASGLVFAVAVNHYSRILLYDQANFDKAPFLTIILEDPTLSMISYPPRPIYITSLAFSSNTKYLLVGCSGDAHYILDAFEGHLLAKLEGHVGLERRSTTSPPSIEPAKGSSGEEVGWTPDSKYVIGGSLDGRILIWDAQNLPQRMGPVDLKAHPLRLRPLVVLEGHPGPSRCVKFNPRYNMMVTAGSELAFWLPDYSVDADEVARDLLRKKGVL
;
A
#
# COMPACT_ATOMS: atom_id res chain seq x y z
N MET A 1 4.42 -0.20 -17.92
CA MET A 1 2.96 0.00 -18.00
C MET A 1 2.66 1.43 -17.56
N SER A 2 1.63 2.08 -18.11
CA SER A 2 1.23 3.43 -17.67
C SER A 2 -0.29 3.54 -17.54
N ALA A 3 -0.75 4.34 -16.58
CA ALA A 3 -2.15 4.70 -16.37
C ALA A 3 -2.31 6.21 -16.56
N SER A 4 -3.45 6.64 -17.08
CA SER A 4 -3.69 8.04 -17.43
C SER A 4 -5.08 8.51 -17.02
N MET A 5 -5.21 9.82 -16.78
CA MET A 5 -6.48 10.49 -16.46
C MET A 5 -7.48 10.44 -17.64
N ASP A 6 -7.02 10.11 -18.84
CA ASP A 6 -7.85 9.81 -20.02
C ASP A 6 -8.59 8.47 -19.92
N LYS A 7 -8.48 7.78 -18.78
CA LYS A 7 -9.13 6.50 -18.46
C LYS A 7 -8.56 5.32 -19.23
N THR A 8 -7.29 5.40 -19.66
CA THR A 8 -6.60 4.29 -20.32
C THR A 8 -5.47 3.73 -19.48
N VAL A 9 -5.27 2.42 -19.58
CA VAL A 9 -4.05 1.72 -19.19
C VAL A 9 -3.35 1.29 -20.47
N ARG A 10 -2.05 1.58 -20.57
CA ARG A 10 -1.22 1.24 -21.73
C ARG A 10 -0.12 0.27 -21.34
N LEU A 11 0.00 -0.79 -22.15
CA LEU A 11 1.06 -1.77 -22.07
C LEU A 11 2.15 -1.40 -23.08
N TRP A 12 3.39 -1.49 -22.62
CA TRP A 12 4.58 -1.08 -23.36
C TRP A 12 5.56 -2.24 -23.39
N ASP A 13 6.13 -2.52 -24.56
CA ASP A 13 7.35 -3.33 -24.66
C ASP A 13 8.50 -2.35 -24.90
N LEU A 14 9.46 -2.26 -23.97
CA LEU A 14 10.57 -1.29 -24.06
C LEU A 14 11.50 -1.53 -25.26
N ARG A 15 11.38 -2.69 -25.93
CA ARG A 15 12.12 -3.00 -27.16
C ARG A 15 11.44 -2.43 -28.41
N SER A 16 10.20 -1.95 -28.29
CA SER A 16 9.40 -1.39 -29.39
C SER A 16 8.96 0.03 -29.05
N PRO A 17 9.03 0.97 -30.00
CA PRO A 17 8.49 2.32 -29.79
C PRO A 17 6.95 2.33 -29.77
N SER A 18 6.29 1.27 -30.24
CA SER A 18 4.83 1.17 -30.30
C SER A 18 4.22 0.63 -29.01
N CYS A 19 3.06 1.17 -28.65
CA CYS A 19 2.22 0.64 -27.58
C CYS A 19 1.69 -0.75 -27.97
N ARG A 20 1.86 -1.73 -27.08
CA ARG A 20 1.46 -3.13 -27.32
C ARG A 20 -0.02 -3.37 -27.10
N GLY A 21 -0.63 -2.64 -26.18
CA GLY A 21 -2.02 -2.84 -25.78
C GLY A 21 -2.58 -1.64 -25.05
N VAL A 22 -3.88 -1.39 -25.25
CA VAL A 22 -4.63 -0.32 -24.59
C VAL A 22 -5.87 -0.92 -23.97
N LEU A 23 -6.06 -0.71 -22.68
CA LEU A 23 -7.26 -1.05 -21.93
C LEU A 23 -7.99 0.25 -21.59
N ALA A 24 -9.22 0.40 -22.09
CA ALA A 24 -10.07 1.54 -21.79
C ALA A 24 -11.00 1.23 -20.62
N LEU A 25 -11.12 2.17 -19.68
CA LEU A 25 -11.87 2.01 -18.44
C LEU A 25 -12.90 3.15 -18.27
N PRO A 26 -13.93 2.94 -17.45
CA PRO A 26 -14.96 3.96 -17.22
C PRO A 26 -14.48 5.19 -16.44
N ALA A 27 -13.39 5.06 -15.67
CA ALA A 27 -12.83 6.13 -14.83
C ALA A 27 -11.29 6.02 -14.73
N PRO A 28 -10.59 7.08 -14.25
CA PRO A 28 -9.13 7.10 -14.14
C PRO A 28 -8.58 5.94 -13.29
N PRO A 29 -7.68 5.11 -13.84
CA PRO A 29 -7.16 3.94 -13.16
C PRO A 29 -5.90 4.23 -12.33
N ILE A 30 -5.69 3.38 -11.33
CA ILE A 30 -4.41 3.19 -10.64
C ILE A 30 -3.96 1.77 -10.92
N ILE A 31 -2.66 1.57 -11.17
CA ILE A 31 -2.14 0.30 -11.69
C ILE A 31 -1.00 -0.23 -10.84
N ALA A 32 -0.86 -1.54 -10.78
CA ALA A 32 0.32 -2.23 -10.26
C ALA A 32 0.61 -3.47 -11.09
N TYR A 33 1.89 -3.80 -11.22
CA TYR A 33 2.36 -5.03 -11.84
C TYR A 33 2.82 -5.98 -10.74
N ASP A 34 2.52 -7.27 -10.88
CA ASP A 34 3.08 -8.29 -10.01
C ASP A 34 4.59 -8.49 -10.25
N ALA A 35 5.27 -9.16 -9.32
CA ALA A 35 6.71 -9.39 -9.43
C ALA A 35 7.08 -10.37 -10.55
N SER A 36 6.15 -11.25 -10.97
CA SER A 36 6.41 -12.24 -12.03
C SER A 36 6.30 -11.65 -13.44
N GLY A 37 5.59 -10.54 -13.59
CA GLY A 37 5.33 -9.97 -14.89
C GLY A 37 4.18 -10.63 -15.65
N LEU A 38 3.34 -11.45 -14.99
CA LEU A 38 2.21 -12.15 -15.63
C LEU A 38 0.85 -11.53 -15.30
N VAL A 39 0.72 -10.85 -14.16
CA VAL A 39 -0.55 -10.32 -13.66
C VAL A 39 -0.40 -8.84 -13.36
N PHE A 40 -1.44 -8.06 -13.67
CA PHE A 40 -1.50 -6.68 -13.25
C PHE A 40 -2.86 -6.36 -12.62
N ALA A 41 -2.83 -5.47 -11.64
CA ALA A 41 -4.01 -4.96 -10.95
C ALA A 41 -4.34 -3.55 -11.44
N VAL A 42 -5.64 -3.27 -11.54
CA VAL A 42 -6.20 -1.98 -11.93
C VAL A 42 -7.27 -1.58 -10.93
N ALA A 43 -7.01 -0.56 -10.12
CA ALA A 43 -8.00 0.02 -9.22
C ALA A 43 -8.77 1.15 -9.89
N VAL A 44 -10.07 1.18 -9.66
CA VAL A 44 -10.99 2.23 -10.13
C VAL A 44 -11.81 2.76 -8.96
N ASN A 45 -11.42 3.94 -8.47
CA ASN A 45 -12.01 4.56 -7.26
C ASN A 45 -13.52 4.77 -7.36
N HIS A 46 -14.04 5.20 -8.52
CA HIS A 46 -15.47 5.49 -8.68
C HIS A 46 -16.38 4.29 -8.38
N TYR A 47 -15.85 3.07 -8.48
CA TYR A 47 -16.59 1.83 -8.22
C TYR A 47 -16.08 1.08 -6.99
N SER A 48 -15.08 1.60 -6.28
CA SER A 48 -14.39 0.91 -5.18
C SER A 48 -13.93 -0.51 -5.56
N ARG A 49 -13.42 -0.68 -6.79
CA ARG A 49 -13.04 -1.98 -7.35
C ARG A 49 -11.58 -2.05 -7.71
N ILE A 50 -11.00 -3.23 -7.51
CA ILE A 50 -9.67 -3.60 -8.00
C ILE A 50 -9.86 -4.80 -8.93
N LEU A 51 -9.41 -4.65 -10.16
CA LEU A 51 -9.57 -5.61 -11.25
C LEU A 51 -8.21 -6.25 -11.53
N LEU A 52 -8.10 -7.57 -11.47
CA LEU A 52 -6.88 -8.28 -11.84
C LEU A 52 -7.01 -8.89 -13.22
N TYR A 53 -5.98 -8.69 -14.03
CA TYR A 53 -5.90 -9.14 -15.41
C TYR A 53 -4.64 -9.97 -15.62
N ASP A 54 -4.77 -10.99 -16.45
CA ASP A 54 -3.64 -11.69 -17.05
C ASP A 54 -3.06 -10.83 -18.17
N GLN A 55 -1.75 -10.60 -18.17
CA GLN A 55 -1.06 -9.85 -19.21
C GLN A 55 -1.32 -10.42 -20.60
N ALA A 56 -1.30 -11.75 -20.76
CA ALA A 56 -1.44 -12.39 -22.06
C ALA A 56 -2.86 -12.27 -22.62
N ASN A 57 -3.85 -12.11 -21.74
CA ASN A 57 -5.27 -12.06 -22.05
C ASN A 57 -5.90 -10.73 -21.57
N PHE A 58 -5.17 -9.62 -21.66
CA PHE A 58 -5.57 -8.32 -21.12
C PHE A 58 -6.81 -7.71 -21.81
N ASP A 59 -7.16 -8.22 -22.98
CA ASP A 59 -8.33 -7.86 -23.77
C ASP A 59 -9.62 -8.55 -23.30
N LYS A 60 -9.52 -9.54 -22.41
CA LYS A 60 -10.65 -10.22 -21.79
C LYS A 60 -11.12 -9.53 -20.52
N ALA A 61 -12.25 -9.99 -19.98
CA ALA A 61 -12.72 -9.58 -18.68
C ALA A 61 -11.69 -9.91 -17.57
N PRO A 62 -11.60 -9.10 -16.50
CA PRO A 62 -10.70 -9.40 -15.39
C PRO A 62 -11.05 -10.76 -14.79
N PHE A 63 -10.03 -11.56 -14.49
CA PHE A 63 -10.25 -12.90 -13.93
C PHE A 63 -10.63 -12.84 -12.45
N LEU A 64 -10.27 -11.75 -11.75
CA LEU A 64 -10.67 -11.47 -10.38
C LEU A 64 -11.09 -10.01 -10.25
N THR A 65 -12.22 -9.78 -9.59
CA THR A 65 -12.71 -8.43 -9.23
C THR A 65 -12.88 -8.37 -7.73
N ILE A 66 -12.11 -7.51 -7.09
CA ILE A 66 -12.15 -7.26 -5.64
C ILE A 66 -12.98 -6.00 -5.39
N ILE A 67 -13.94 -6.07 -4.49
CA ILE A 67 -14.67 -4.90 -3.97
C ILE A 67 -13.97 -4.49 -2.68
N LEU A 68 -13.41 -3.28 -2.64
CA LEU A 68 -12.73 -2.76 -1.46
C LEU A 68 -13.76 -2.05 -0.57
N GLU A 69 -14.20 -2.76 0.46
CA GLU A 69 -15.11 -2.24 1.49
C GLU A 69 -14.55 -2.56 2.87
N ASP A 70 -14.56 -1.57 3.76
CA ASP A 70 -14.14 -1.73 5.15
C ASP A 70 -15.36 -1.52 6.07
N PRO A 71 -15.94 -2.60 6.63
CA PRO A 71 -17.12 -2.49 7.48
C PRO A 71 -16.85 -1.63 8.73
N THR A 72 -15.59 -1.45 9.13
CA THR A 72 -15.24 -0.65 10.31
C THR A 72 -15.45 0.84 10.13
N LEU A 73 -15.53 1.34 8.88
CA LEU A 73 -15.77 2.76 8.62
C LEU A 73 -17.18 3.20 9.02
N SER A 74 -18.15 2.28 8.98
CA SER A 74 -19.52 2.53 9.45
C SER A 74 -19.63 2.80 10.96
N MET A 75 -18.63 2.34 11.73
CA MET A 75 -18.55 2.62 13.17
C MET A 75 -17.97 4.00 13.49
N ILE A 76 -17.39 4.69 12.49
CA ILE A 76 -16.71 5.99 12.67
C ILE A 76 -17.57 7.14 12.17
N SER A 77 -18.24 6.97 11.02
CA SER A 77 -19.09 8.01 10.42
C SER A 77 -20.33 7.42 9.75
N TYR A 78 -21.39 8.24 9.66
CA TYR A 78 -22.59 7.90 8.90
C TYR A 78 -22.94 9.04 7.92
N PRO A 79 -22.93 8.80 6.59
CA PRO A 79 -22.53 7.56 5.93
C PRO A 79 -21.04 7.20 6.13
N PRO A 80 -20.62 5.94 5.93
CA PRO A 80 -19.21 5.56 5.97
C PRO A 80 -18.43 6.37 4.93
N ARG A 81 -17.28 6.95 5.31
CA ARG A 81 -16.44 7.67 4.33
C ARG A 81 -15.92 6.69 3.28
N PRO A 82 -15.96 7.06 1.97
CA PRO A 82 -15.48 6.17 0.92
C PRO A 82 -13.95 6.03 0.99
N ILE A 83 -13.46 4.86 0.57
CA ILE A 83 -12.03 4.60 0.46
C ILE A 83 -11.55 5.14 -0.88
N TYR A 84 -10.58 6.04 -0.85
CA TYR A 84 -9.98 6.59 -2.06
C TYR A 84 -8.55 6.10 -2.22
N ILE A 85 -8.36 5.18 -3.16
CA ILE A 85 -7.08 4.54 -3.46
C ILE A 85 -6.16 5.55 -4.13
N THR A 86 -4.90 5.55 -3.74
CA THR A 86 -3.84 6.43 -4.27
C THR A 86 -2.72 5.65 -4.94
N SER A 87 -2.47 4.41 -4.47
CA SER A 87 -1.41 3.53 -4.95
C SER A 87 -1.77 2.05 -4.78
N LEU A 88 -1.14 1.20 -5.60
CA LEU A 88 -1.22 -0.25 -5.50
C LEU A 88 0.20 -0.81 -5.57
N ALA A 89 0.49 -1.84 -4.78
CA ALA A 89 1.75 -2.56 -4.85
C ALA A 89 1.58 -4.04 -4.46
N PHE A 90 1.98 -4.95 -5.35
CA PHE A 90 2.13 -6.35 -4.98
C PHE A 90 3.30 -6.51 -4.02
N SER A 91 3.18 -7.43 -3.06
CA SER A 91 4.30 -7.87 -2.25
C SER A 91 5.31 -8.63 -3.11
N SER A 92 6.59 -8.64 -2.71
CA SER A 92 7.63 -9.39 -3.44
C SER A 92 7.35 -10.89 -3.50
N ASN A 93 6.63 -11.44 -2.52
CA ASN A 93 6.17 -12.84 -2.54
C ASN A 93 4.88 -13.08 -3.36
N THR A 94 4.31 -12.03 -3.97
CA THR A 94 3.09 -12.04 -4.81
C THR A 94 1.81 -12.53 -4.09
N LYS A 95 1.85 -12.74 -2.76
CA LYS A 95 0.69 -13.19 -1.99
C LYS A 95 -0.27 -12.07 -1.61
N TYR A 96 0.24 -10.85 -1.52
CA TYR A 96 -0.49 -9.74 -0.95
C TYR A 96 -0.51 -8.56 -1.91
N LEU A 97 -1.62 -7.82 -1.88
CA LEU A 97 -1.77 -6.56 -2.56
C LEU A 97 -1.91 -5.46 -1.52
N LEU A 98 -0.95 -4.54 -1.48
CA LEU A 98 -1.01 -3.34 -0.68
C LEU A 98 -1.77 -2.26 -1.45
N VAL A 99 -2.72 -1.64 -0.75
CA VAL A 99 -3.56 -0.56 -1.26
C VAL A 99 -3.30 0.67 -0.41
N GLY A 100 -2.57 1.63 -0.97
CA GLY A 100 -2.43 2.95 -0.39
C GLY A 100 -3.70 3.77 -0.62
N CYS A 101 -4.08 4.56 0.37
CA CYS A 101 -5.26 5.40 0.30
C CYS A 101 -4.98 6.80 0.84
N SER A 102 -5.80 7.76 0.45
CA SER A 102 -5.62 9.16 0.86
C SER A 102 -6.04 9.43 2.32
N GLY A 103 -6.90 8.58 2.88
CA GLY A 103 -7.39 8.69 4.26
C GLY A 103 -6.41 8.19 5.31
N ASP A 104 -6.86 8.07 6.56
CA ASP A 104 -6.04 7.67 7.72
C ASP A 104 -5.84 6.13 7.82
N ALA A 105 -6.02 5.41 6.70
CA ALA A 105 -5.90 3.97 6.63
C ALA A 105 -5.35 3.51 5.27
N HIS A 106 -4.54 2.46 5.29
CA HIS A 106 -4.15 1.68 4.11
C HIS A 106 -4.59 0.23 4.30
N TYR A 107 -4.67 -0.55 3.23
CA TYR A 107 -5.21 -1.91 3.29
C TYR A 107 -4.26 -2.93 2.69
N ILE A 108 -4.31 -4.14 3.25
CA ILE A 108 -3.65 -5.32 2.68
C ILE A 108 -4.73 -6.32 2.30
N LEU A 109 -4.70 -6.73 1.03
CA LEU A 109 -5.60 -7.70 0.44
C LEU A 109 -4.84 -8.99 0.10
N ASP A 110 -5.55 -10.11 0.07
CA ASP A 110 -5.09 -11.32 -0.58
C ASP A 110 -5.07 -11.11 -2.11
N ALA A 111 -3.93 -11.37 -2.75
CA ALA A 111 -3.77 -11.17 -4.19
C ALA A 111 -4.43 -12.27 -5.06
N PHE A 112 -4.72 -13.44 -4.48
CA PHE A 112 -5.28 -14.60 -5.18
C PHE A 112 -6.80 -14.69 -5.03
N GLU A 113 -7.30 -14.55 -3.80
CA GLU A 113 -8.73 -14.72 -3.52
C GLU A 113 -9.45 -13.38 -3.30
N GLY A 114 -8.71 -12.30 -3.05
CA GLY A 114 -9.27 -10.95 -2.92
C GLY A 114 -9.83 -10.61 -1.54
N HIS A 115 -9.55 -11.41 -0.52
CA HIS A 115 -10.00 -11.10 0.84
C HIS A 115 -9.31 -9.86 1.40
N LEU A 116 -10.08 -9.03 2.11
CA LEU A 116 -9.54 -7.96 2.93
C LEU A 116 -8.90 -8.54 4.21
N LEU A 117 -7.57 -8.51 4.30
CA LEU A 117 -6.82 -9.15 5.38
C LEU A 117 -6.54 -8.19 6.54
N ALA A 118 -6.01 -7.00 6.22
CA ALA A 118 -5.59 -6.04 7.24
C ALA A 118 -5.85 -4.59 6.84
N LYS A 119 -5.96 -3.76 7.89
CA LYS A 119 -6.10 -2.31 7.85
C LYS A 119 -4.95 -1.70 8.65
N LEU A 120 -4.10 -0.92 7.99
CA LEU A 120 -2.96 -0.22 8.57
C LEU A 120 -3.42 1.14 9.06
N GLU A 121 -3.40 1.36 10.37
CA GLU A 121 -3.86 2.59 11.01
C GLU A 121 -2.72 3.28 11.78
N GLY A 122 -2.91 4.56 12.11
CA GLY A 122 -2.01 5.34 12.98
C GLY A 122 -1.27 6.47 12.28
N HIS A 123 -1.24 6.48 10.94
CA HIS A 123 -0.76 7.62 10.16
C HIS A 123 -1.88 8.66 10.00
N VAL A 124 -1.49 9.88 9.66
CA VAL A 124 -2.41 10.96 9.31
C VAL A 124 -2.52 11.01 7.79
N GLY A 125 -3.73 10.82 7.28
CA GLY A 125 -4.05 10.72 5.87
C GLY A 125 -3.65 11.93 5.06
N LEU A 126 -3.17 11.66 3.85
CA LEU A 126 -2.58 12.59 2.91
C LEU A 126 -3.60 13.37 2.05
N GLU A 127 -4.90 13.11 2.21
CA GLU A 127 -5.98 13.84 1.52
C GLU A 127 -6.02 15.34 1.87
N ARG A 128 -5.48 15.71 3.04
CA ARG A 128 -5.48 17.10 3.52
C ARG A 128 -4.23 17.86 3.06
N ARG A 129 -4.37 19.19 2.97
CA ARG A 129 -3.24 20.11 2.76
C ARG A 129 -2.37 20.25 4.00
N SER A 130 -3.00 20.28 5.17
CA SER A 130 -2.35 20.46 6.48
C SER A 130 -3.16 19.75 7.57
N THR A 131 -2.53 19.42 8.69
CA THR A 131 -3.15 18.77 9.85
C THR A 131 -4.28 19.61 10.46
N THR A 132 -4.23 20.93 10.32
CA THR A 132 -5.25 21.87 10.80
C THR A 132 -6.45 21.98 9.85
N SER A 133 -6.32 21.52 8.60
CA SER A 133 -7.40 21.58 7.63
C SER A 133 -8.43 20.48 7.92
N PRO A 134 -9.73 20.79 7.97
CA PRO A 134 -10.74 19.76 8.13
C PRO A 134 -10.74 18.82 6.92
N PRO A 135 -11.07 17.53 7.10
CA PRO A 135 -11.27 16.62 5.99
C PRO A 135 -12.42 17.09 5.10
N SER A 136 -12.28 16.92 3.78
CA SER A 136 -13.34 17.20 2.81
C SER A 136 -14.45 16.15 2.88
N ILE A 137 -15.65 16.50 2.45
CA ILE A 137 -16.77 15.54 2.35
C ILE A 137 -16.38 14.40 1.40
N GLU A 138 -15.88 14.76 0.22
CA GLU A 138 -15.34 13.81 -0.75
C GLU A 138 -13.83 13.68 -0.57
N PRO A 139 -13.32 12.48 -0.26
CA PRO A 139 -11.90 12.21 -0.27
C PRO A 139 -11.32 12.47 -1.66
N ALA A 140 -10.15 13.09 -1.70
CA ALA A 140 -9.43 13.34 -2.92
C ALA A 140 -8.03 12.73 -2.83
N LYS A 141 -7.44 12.43 -3.99
CA LYS A 141 -6.04 12.02 -4.05
C LYS A 141 -5.19 13.08 -3.35
N GLY A 142 -4.37 12.67 -2.39
CA GLY A 142 -3.27 13.50 -1.92
C GLY A 142 -2.32 13.79 -3.08
N SER A 143 -1.38 14.72 -2.91
CA SER A 143 -0.31 14.99 -3.89
C SER A 143 0.69 13.81 -4.05
N SER A 144 0.28 12.60 -3.71
CA SER A 144 1.10 11.40 -3.61
C SER A 144 0.37 10.19 -4.18
N GLY A 145 1.13 9.25 -4.74
CA GLY A 145 0.71 7.88 -5.03
C GLY A 145 1.83 6.88 -4.73
N GLU A 146 2.76 7.26 -3.87
CA GLU A 146 3.96 6.48 -3.50
C GLU A 146 4.25 6.60 -2.00
N GLU A 147 3.25 6.99 -1.22
CA GLU A 147 3.36 7.24 0.21
C GLU A 147 3.59 5.99 1.04
N VAL A 148 3.27 4.81 0.52
CA VAL A 148 3.33 3.54 1.23
C VAL A 148 3.94 2.47 0.34
N GLY A 149 4.76 1.60 0.92
CA GLY A 149 5.43 0.53 0.19
C GLY A 149 5.82 -0.65 1.07
N TRP A 150 6.01 -1.80 0.42
CA TRP A 150 6.53 -3.01 1.07
C TRP A 150 8.03 -2.91 1.33
N THR A 151 8.47 -3.55 2.42
CA THR A 151 9.87 -4.00 2.48
C THR A 151 10.10 -5.13 1.47
N PRO A 152 11.33 -5.29 0.96
CA PRO A 152 11.64 -6.29 -0.06
C PRO A 152 11.33 -7.73 0.34
N ASP A 153 11.36 -8.03 1.65
CA ASP A 153 11.05 -9.34 2.22
C ASP A 153 9.55 -9.59 2.43
N SER A 154 8.69 -8.61 2.10
CA SER A 154 7.23 -8.64 2.29
C SER A 154 6.77 -8.78 3.74
N LYS A 155 7.65 -8.49 4.71
CA LYS A 155 7.34 -8.64 6.15
C LYS A 155 6.81 -7.36 6.78
N TYR A 156 7.22 -6.21 6.27
CA TYR A 156 6.83 -4.92 6.81
C TYR A 156 6.27 -4.03 5.71
N VAL A 157 5.44 -3.09 6.13
CA VAL A 157 4.95 -1.99 5.29
C VAL A 157 5.46 -0.70 5.90
N ILE A 158 5.92 0.21 5.05
CA ILE A 158 6.44 1.52 5.44
C ILE A 158 5.55 2.58 4.80
N GLY A 159 5.15 3.60 5.55
CA GLY A 159 4.27 4.66 5.06
C GLY A 159 4.63 6.03 5.59
N GLY A 160 4.47 7.04 4.76
CA GLY A 160 4.54 8.45 5.13
C GLY A 160 3.22 8.96 5.69
N SER A 161 3.31 10.01 6.50
CA SER A 161 2.16 10.65 7.14
C SER A 161 2.14 12.15 6.88
N LEU A 162 0.95 12.76 6.98
CA LEU A 162 0.76 14.20 6.80
C LEU A 162 1.53 15.04 7.82
N ASP A 163 1.74 14.48 9.02
CA ASP A 163 2.53 15.10 10.08
C ASP A 163 4.05 14.90 9.95
N GLY A 164 4.50 14.32 8.83
CA GLY A 164 5.92 14.14 8.51
C GLY A 164 6.58 12.91 9.13
N ARG A 165 5.86 12.16 9.95
CA ARG A 165 6.34 10.90 10.50
C ARG A 165 6.35 9.80 9.45
N ILE A 166 7.28 8.86 9.62
CA ILE A 166 7.33 7.60 8.86
C ILE A 166 6.90 6.48 9.79
N LEU A 167 5.98 5.64 9.34
CA LEU A 167 5.40 4.57 10.13
C LEU A 167 5.77 3.23 9.50
N ILE A 168 6.05 2.24 10.36
CA ILE A 168 6.38 0.88 9.95
C ILE A 168 5.38 -0.06 10.62
N TRP A 169 4.66 -0.85 9.84
CA TRP A 169 3.73 -1.87 10.30
C TRP A 169 4.32 -3.27 10.09
N ASP A 170 4.08 -4.17 11.04
CA ASP A 170 4.41 -5.60 10.91
C ASP A 170 3.27 -6.34 10.18
N ALA A 171 3.61 -6.98 9.07
CA ALA A 171 2.71 -7.73 8.20
C ALA A 171 3.07 -9.23 8.14
N GLN A 172 3.89 -9.74 9.07
CA GLN A 172 4.29 -11.15 9.07
C GLN A 172 3.14 -12.10 9.45
N ASN A 173 2.22 -11.63 10.29
CA ASN A 173 1.15 -12.45 10.89
C ASN A 173 -0.23 -12.09 10.31
N LEU A 174 -0.33 -11.96 8.99
CA LEU A 174 -1.59 -11.72 8.31
C LEU A 174 -2.49 -12.97 8.35
N PRO A 175 -3.81 -12.80 8.54
CA PRO A 175 -4.74 -13.93 8.53
C PRO A 175 -4.77 -14.57 7.13
N GLN A 176 -4.91 -15.89 7.09
CA GLN A 176 -5.26 -16.62 5.87
C GLN A 176 -6.76 -16.84 5.89
N ARG A 177 -7.46 -16.26 4.91
CA ARG A 177 -8.89 -16.48 4.70
C ARG A 177 -9.06 -17.45 3.54
N MET A 178 -10.05 -18.33 3.66
CA MET A 178 -10.36 -19.33 2.65
C MET A 178 -11.85 -19.26 2.34
N GLY A 179 -12.20 -19.52 1.08
CA GLY A 179 -13.59 -19.59 0.64
C GLY A 179 -14.13 -18.23 0.19
N PRO A 180 -15.47 -18.07 0.08
CA PRO A 180 -16.05 -16.88 -0.50
C PRO A 180 -15.69 -15.61 0.31
N VAL A 181 -15.48 -14.50 -0.40
CA VAL A 181 -15.18 -13.20 0.23
C VAL A 181 -16.41 -12.68 0.98
N ASP A 182 -16.30 -12.56 2.31
CA ASP A 182 -17.28 -11.89 3.15
C ASP A 182 -16.91 -10.41 3.34
N LEU A 183 -17.70 -9.51 2.76
CA LEU A 183 -17.52 -8.06 2.87
C LEU A 183 -17.81 -7.50 4.27
N LYS A 184 -18.49 -8.26 5.14
CA LYS A 184 -18.78 -7.86 6.52
C LYS A 184 -17.67 -8.27 7.50
N ALA A 185 -16.76 -9.13 7.08
CA ALA A 185 -15.67 -9.60 7.91
C ALA A 185 -14.66 -8.48 8.17
N HIS A 186 -14.45 -8.17 9.45
CA HIS A 186 -13.58 -7.06 9.86
C HIS A 186 -12.10 -7.37 9.54
N PRO A 187 -11.33 -6.44 8.97
CA PRO A 187 -9.89 -6.62 8.79
C PRO A 187 -9.15 -6.69 10.12
N LEU A 188 -7.98 -7.35 10.11
CA LEU A 188 -7.01 -7.22 11.20
C LEU A 188 -6.52 -5.77 11.25
N ARG A 189 -6.68 -5.10 12.39
CA ARG A 189 -6.21 -3.71 12.57
C ARG A 189 -4.77 -3.72 13.03
N LEU A 190 -3.87 -3.21 12.20
CA LEU A 190 -2.45 -3.11 12.48
C LEU A 190 -2.10 -1.68 12.89
N ARG A 191 -1.45 -1.55 14.05
CA ARG A 191 -0.83 -0.31 14.54
C ARG A 191 0.64 -0.29 14.14
N PRO A 192 1.26 0.89 14.01
CA PRO A 192 2.68 0.97 13.70
C PRO A 192 3.48 0.28 14.80
N LEU A 193 4.40 -0.59 14.39
CA LEU A 193 5.43 -1.17 15.25
C LEU A 193 6.48 -0.10 15.60
N VAL A 194 6.85 0.72 14.62
CA VAL A 194 7.84 1.80 14.76
C VAL A 194 7.30 3.07 14.13
N VAL A 195 7.58 4.21 14.78
CA VAL A 195 7.32 5.55 14.26
C VAL A 195 8.62 6.31 14.28
N LEU A 196 9.03 6.82 13.13
CA LEU A 196 10.25 7.59 12.94
C LEU A 196 9.88 9.04 12.69
N GLU A 197 10.53 9.94 13.42
CA GLU A 197 10.47 11.37 13.15
C GLU A 197 11.32 11.66 11.91
N GLY A 198 10.65 12.03 10.82
CA GLY A 198 11.28 12.07 9.50
C GLY A 198 11.38 13.48 8.92
N HIS A 199 10.22 14.08 8.65
CA HIS A 199 10.12 15.32 7.87
C HIS A 199 9.47 16.44 8.69
N PRO A 200 9.83 17.72 8.44
CA PRO A 200 9.16 18.87 9.05
C PRO A 200 7.73 19.09 8.52
N GLY A 201 7.35 18.39 7.46
CA GLY A 201 6.04 18.44 6.83
C GLY A 201 5.68 17.10 6.19
N PRO A 202 4.59 17.04 5.40
CA PRO A 202 4.04 15.78 4.91
C PRO A 202 5.07 14.89 4.19
N SER A 203 5.21 13.64 4.63
CA SER A 203 5.97 12.63 3.89
C SER A 203 5.07 11.99 2.84
N ARG A 204 5.45 12.12 1.57
CA ARG A 204 4.64 11.81 0.38
C ARG A 204 5.26 10.72 -0.49
N CYS A 205 6.42 10.20 -0.14
CA CYS A 205 7.06 9.16 -0.93
C CYS A 205 7.92 8.30 -0.03
N VAL A 206 7.85 7.00 -0.22
CA VAL A 206 8.71 6.01 0.43
C VAL A 206 9.20 5.03 -0.63
N LYS A 207 10.51 4.86 -0.74
CA LYS A 207 11.12 3.84 -1.62
C LYS A 207 12.24 3.12 -0.90
N PHE A 208 12.30 1.81 -1.08
CA PHE A 208 13.29 0.94 -0.43
C PHE A 208 14.34 0.49 -1.44
N ASN A 209 15.60 0.46 -1.02
CA ASN A 209 16.70 -0.13 -1.77
C ASN A 209 16.97 -1.55 -1.22
N PRO A 210 16.55 -2.61 -1.94
CA PRO A 210 16.66 -3.98 -1.45
C PRO A 210 18.10 -4.48 -1.32
N ARG A 211 19.05 -3.86 -2.03
CA ARG A 211 20.44 -4.31 -2.03
C ARG A 211 21.20 -3.86 -0.79
N TYR A 212 20.88 -2.67 -0.29
CA TYR A 212 21.63 -2.04 0.80
C TYR A 212 20.82 -1.93 2.10
N ASN A 213 19.58 -2.43 2.13
CA ASN A 213 18.67 -2.28 3.26
C ASN A 213 18.49 -0.82 3.70
N MET A 214 18.52 0.10 2.74
CA MET A 214 18.31 1.53 2.94
C MET A 214 16.92 1.90 2.45
N MET A 215 16.31 2.92 3.04
CA MET A 215 15.11 3.52 2.48
C MET A 215 15.28 5.02 2.29
N VAL A 216 14.52 5.57 1.37
CA VAL A 216 14.46 7.00 1.08
C VAL A 216 13.03 7.44 1.24
N THR A 217 12.82 8.55 1.95
CA THR A 217 11.51 9.17 2.07
C THR A 217 11.58 10.61 1.59
N ALA A 218 10.50 11.08 0.96
CA ALA A 218 10.47 12.43 0.39
C ALA A 218 9.15 13.14 0.72
N GLY A 219 9.25 14.44 0.97
CA GLY A 219 8.16 15.37 1.21
C GLY A 219 8.53 16.74 0.66
N SER A 220 8.60 17.75 1.53
CA SER A 220 9.31 19.00 1.21
C SER A 220 10.83 18.80 1.13
N GLU A 221 11.34 17.79 1.84
CA GLU A 221 12.75 17.44 1.90
C GLU A 221 12.95 15.98 1.48
N LEU A 222 14.21 15.58 1.28
CA LEU A 222 14.60 14.21 0.96
C LEU A 222 15.42 13.66 2.14
N ALA A 223 14.98 12.55 2.71
CA ALA A 223 15.65 11.89 3.83
C ALA A 223 16.12 10.49 3.43
N PHE A 224 17.38 10.17 3.75
CA PHE A 224 17.95 8.83 3.60
C PHE A 224 18.02 8.15 4.96
N TRP A 225 17.52 6.94 5.03
CA TRP A 225 17.51 6.10 6.23
C TRP A 225 18.48 4.96 5.99
N LEU A 226 19.55 4.98 6.79
CA LEU A 226 20.63 4.02 6.68
C LEU A 226 20.47 2.97 7.79
N PRO A 227 20.70 1.69 7.51
CA PRO A 227 20.79 0.69 8.56
C PRO A 227 21.95 1.03 9.48
N ASP A 228 21.72 0.91 10.78
CA ASP A 228 22.81 0.99 11.75
C ASP A 228 23.57 -0.35 11.75
N TYR A 229 24.87 -0.28 11.47
CA TYR A 229 25.76 -1.44 11.51
C TYR A 229 26.57 -1.50 12.81
N SER A 230 26.40 -0.51 13.69
CA SER A 230 27.01 -0.56 15.00
C SER A 230 26.36 -1.69 15.80
N VAL A 231 27.20 -2.50 16.44
CA VAL A 231 26.72 -3.55 17.33
C VAL A 231 26.19 -2.85 18.58
N ASP A 232 24.87 -2.77 18.71
CA ASP A 232 24.27 -2.26 19.94
C ASP A 232 24.59 -3.25 21.06
N ALA A 233 25.51 -2.85 21.94
CA ALA A 233 25.98 -3.67 23.05
C ALA A 233 24.81 -4.09 23.97
N ASP A 234 23.76 -3.28 24.04
CA ASP A 234 22.56 -3.57 24.83
C ASP A 234 21.67 -4.62 24.16
N GLU A 235 21.60 -4.65 22.83
CA GLU A 235 20.88 -5.68 22.09
C GLU A 235 21.59 -7.03 22.16
N VAL A 236 22.92 -7.04 22.02
CA VAL A 236 23.75 -8.23 22.25
C VAL A 236 23.61 -8.73 23.69
N ALA A 237 23.60 -7.84 24.69
CA ALA A 237 23.38 -8.22 26.08
C ALA A 237 21.99 -8.82 26.29
N ARG A 238 20.93 -8.24 25.70
CA ARG A 238 19.56 -8.77 25.77
C ARG A 238 19.42 -10.13 25.11
N ASP A 239 20.05 -10.35 23.96
CA ASP A 239 20.04 -11.63 23.25
C ASP A 239 20.81 -12.72 24.00
N LEU A 240 21.94 -12.36 24.63
CA LEU A 240 22.69 -13.26 25.51
C LEU A 240 21.88 -13.63 26.76
N LEU A 241 21.12 -12.69 27.33
CA LEU A 241 20.24 -12.95 28.47
C LEU A 241 19.04 -13.82 28.08
N ARG A 242 18.42 -13.59 26.91
CA ARG A 242 17.35 -14.44 26.37
C ARG A 242 17.81 -15.88 26.15
N LYS A 243 19.04 -16.09 25.66
CA LYS A 243 19.60 -17.44 25.48
C LYS A 243 19.94 -18.14 26.80
N LYS A 244 20.23 -17.39 27.88
CA LYS A 244 20.53 -17.96 29.21
C LYS A 244 19.28 -18.33 30.02
N GLY A 245 18.09 -17.82 29.67
CA GLY A 245 16.84 -18.12 30.38
C GLY A 245 16.11 -19.39 29.92
N VAL A 246 16.73 -20.22 29.07
CA VAL A 246 16.12 -21.44 28.48
C VAL A 246 16.89 -22.71 28.91
N LEU A 247 17.61 -22.67 30.03
CA LEU A 247 18.21 -23.83 30.70
C LEU A 247 17.63 -23.94 32.11
#